data_AF-A0A417XY74-F1
#
_entry.id   AF-A0A417XY74-F1
#
_cell.length_a   1.000
_cell.length_b   1.000
_cell.length_c   1.000
_cell.angle_alpha   90.00
_cell.angle_beta   90.00
_cell.angle_gamma   90.00
#
_symmetry.space_group_name_H-M   'P 1'
#
loop_
_entity.id
_entity.type
_entity.pdbx_description
1 polymer ?
#
loop_
_entity_poly.entity_id
_entity_poly.type
_entity_poly.pdbx_seq_one_letter_code
_entity_poly.pdbx_strand_id
1 'polypeptide(L)'
;MHLAVVPFLPGRRPTDEDRWPGFGSSDRAALVTDGRRTNTAVILVETSDLPETTSLEATVTLDGAPIGRWDRRPVPRSGGVRERVVLHPDVDFAGVDLTFTAGLLRQAQVTVRAVDQGKLLAADATCLDVCDVRLLGSLYQRIMDRLVGPDTERQARAAGVASPGVDYHPWYPVLLIGTQKVASYADALEADIVGKKDHLTDPVWLLRVGVYLELLTCLGIIEAVKDDVGDLLEPDERAALETGGHFAEIRARIDPSAWRAVWKKRDLSFARFGTPRLGPVSGLNLLRKRDATLLFLHAHHEDLKHAIELAGPNRFNAQETWQRVFRDAERAVLRSVAAGFPELGFLPAAAREAVLWRRLGFAGASGVYPTACDQYRTSMNQVADWAKGRELMDHAGPECIPRAVSLLHSLGADPARVAVLQRQDGLGPDLLIPEPAVAEAPTTQEIEDLLGEVAVFRMLDRDQLHELAVGARPLFFGPTQRFVVQGHRGTSLFLVAEGAVEVRRREPDGREWLVETMGPGDVVGEMALLTGAPRAATVRSVEETLVFEIGRQAYLPLVQAHPEWVDELAEVMEARLLRRAARIAELQDTGTDLRTRIRRTLFG
;
A
#
# COMPACT_ATOMS: atom_id res chain seq x y z
N MET A 1 14.35 24.13 -24.36
CA MET A 1 14.54 22.70 -24.62
C MET A 1 14.40 21.95 -23.31
N HIS A 2 13.22 21.40 -23.09
CA HIS A 2 12.92 20.59 -21.93
C HIS A 2 12.61 19.17 -22.38
N LEU A 3 13.23 18.20 -21.71
CA LEU A 3 12.87 16.79 -21.77
C LEU A 3 12.88 16.31 -20.33
N ALA A 4 11.76 15.77 -19.87
CA ALA A 4 11.67 15.15 -18.56
C ALA A 4 10.83 13.88 -18.62
N VAL A 5 11.28 12.84 -17.93
CA VAL A 5 10.46 11.68 -17.63
C VAL A 5 9.43 12.11 -16.60
N VAL A 6 8.15 11.90 -16.92
CA VAL A 6 7.06 12.18 -15.98
C VAL A 6 7.22 11.20 -14.82
N PRO A 7 7.39 11.65 -13.57
CA PRO A 7 7.62 10.74 -12.44
C PRO A 7 6.39 9.86 -12.22
N PHE A 8 6.59 8.65 -11.70
CA PHE A 8 5.48 7.86 -11.17
C PHE A 8 4.84 8.61 -10.01
N LEU A 9 3.53 8.76 -10.08
CA LEU A 9 2.71 9.31 -9.01
C LEU A 9 1.76 8.19 -8.56
N PRO A 10 1.79 7.78 -7.28
CA PRO A 10 0.92 6.72 -6.81
C PRO A 10 -0.57 7.08 -7.03
N GLY A 11 -1.38 6.10 -7.44
CA GLY A 11 -2.78 6.29 -7.87
C GLY A 11 -2.96 6.97 -9.24
N ARG A 12 -1.88 7.21 -9.99
CA ARG A 12 -1.92 7.72 -11.37
C ARG A 12 -1.23 6.73 -12.30
N ARG A 13 -1.96 6.22 -13.28
CA ARG A 13 -1.47 5.20 -14.21
C ARG A 13 -1.25 5.81 -15.59
N PRO A 14 -0.33 5.26 -16.40
CA PRO A 14 -0.19 5.71 -17.80
C PRO A 14 -1.49 5.60 -18.60
N THR A 15 -2.36 4.63 -18.27
CA THR A 15 -3.69 4.47 -18.89
C THR A 15 -4.66 5.59 -18.58
N ASP A 16 -4.43 6.35 -17.49
CA ASP A 16 -5.21 7.56 -17.25
C ASP A 16 -5.00 8.56 -18.37
N GLU A 17 -3.84 8.59 -19.03
CA GLU A 17 -3.56 9.53 -20.12
C GLU A 17 -4.47 9.32 -21.35
N ASP A 18 -4.92 8.08 -21.60
CA ASP A 18 -5.79 7.77 -22.74
C ASP A 18 -7.25 8.19 -22.49
N ARG A 19 -7.70 8.11 -21.23
CA ARG A 19 -9.07 8.46 -20.83
C ARG A 19 -9.20 9.90 -20.32
N TRP A 20 -8.14 10.40 -19.70
CA TRP A 20 -8.04 11.67 -18.98
C TRP A 20 -6.65 12.29 -19.23
N PRO A 21 -6.46 13.00 -20.35
CA PRO A 21 -5.17 13.60 -20.70
C PRO A 21 -4.57 14.44 -19.57
N GLY A 22 -3.26 14.27 -19.31
CA GLY A 22 -2.50 14.97 -18.27
C GLY A 22 -2.49 14.34 -16.89
N PHE A 23 -3.38 13.39 -16.61
CA PHE A 23 -3.44 12.75 -15.30
C PHE A 23 -2.43 11.61 -15.13
N GLY A 24 -1.97 11.01 -16.23
CA GLY A 24 -1.09 9.86 -16.20
C GLY A 24 0.30 10.15 -15.62
N SER A 25 0.98 9.07 -15.22
CA SER A 25 2.34 9.07 -14.67
C SER A 25 3.13 7.89 -15.27
N SER A 26 4.46 7.89 -15.21
CA SER A 26 5.25 6.75 -15.71
C SER A 26 5.11 5.54 -14.79
N ASP A 27 5.16 4.32 -15.33
CA ASP A 27 5.27 3.11 -14.52
C ASP A 27 6.66 3.02 -13.86
N ARG A 28 6.70 2.47 -12.64
CA ARG A 28 7.94 2.09 -11.94
C ARG A 28 8.15 0.58 -11.77
N ALA A 29 7.27 -0.24 -12.33
CA ALA A 29 7.38 -1.69 -12.30
C ALA A 29 7.26 -2.30 -13.69
N ALA A 30 8.13 -3.26 -13.97
CA ALA A 30 8.10 -4.18 -15.08
C ALA A 30 7.99 -5.60 -14.50
N LEU A 31 6.76 -6.07 -14.33
CA LEU A 31 6.48 -7.38 -13.75
C LEU A 31 6.44 -8.46 -14.82
N VAL A 32 7.17 -9.53 -14.53
CA VAL A 32 7.03 -10.80 -15.22
C VAL A 32 6.04 -11.63 -14.41
N THR A 33 4.96 -12.09 -15.03
CA THR A 33 3.93 -12.90 -14.33
C THR A 33 3.82 -14.32 -14.92
N ASP A 34 2.70 -15.01 -14.75
CA ASP A 34 2.37 -16.43 -15.07
C ASP A 34 2.64 -16.91 -16.51
N GLY A 35 3.27 -16.10 -17.36
CA GLY A 35 3.53 -16.38 -18.77
C GLY A 35 2.30 -16.25 -19.66
N ARG A 36 1.14 -15.91 -19.11
CA ARG A 36 -0.10 -15.61 -19.86
C ARG A 36 -0.48 -14.14 -19.79
N ARG A 37 0.04 -13.40 -18.81
CA ARG A 37 -0.10 -11.93 -18.70
C ARG A 37 1.24 -11.28 -18.36
N THR A 38 1.52 -10.11 -18.92
CA THR A 38 2.60 -9.22 -18.48
C THR A 38 2.03 -7.82 -18.45
N ASN A 39 2.56 -6.94 -17.60
CA ASN A 39 2.17 -5.54 -17.71
C ASN A 39 2.90 -4.91 -18.88
N THR A 40 2.24 -4.03 -19.62
CA THR A 40 2.95 -3.09 -20.47
C THR A 40 3.47 -1.97 -19.57
N ALA A 41 4.79 -1.83 -19.47
CA ALA A 41 5.42 -0.77 -18.71
C ALA A 41 5.54 0.46 -19.61
N VAL A 42 4.88 1.55 -19.24
CA VAL A 42 4.85 2.78 -20.03
C VAL A 42 5.57 3.89 -19.28
N ILE A 43 6.65 4.41 -19.87
CA ILE A 43 7.33 5.61 -19.40
C ILE A 43 6.83 6.80 -20.23
N LEU A 44 6.22 7.75 -19.54
CA LEU A 44 5.75 9.00 -20.15
C LEU A 44 6.90 10.01 -20.16
N VAL A 45 7.07 10.71 -21.29
CA VAL A 45 8.11 11.70 -21.49
C VAL A 45 7.46 13.01 -21.94
N GLU A 46 7.70 14.08 -21.19
CA GLU A 46 7.23 15.42 -21.55
C GLU A 46 8.32 16.16 -22.30
N THR A 47 7.96 16.78 -23.42
CA THR A 47 8.89 17.56 -24.24
C THR A 47 8.34 18.95 -24.53
N SER A 48 9.19 19.98 -24.40
CA SER A 48 8.85 21.35 -24.80
C SER A 48 10.05 22.05 -25.43
N ASP A 49 9.78 22.96 -26.37
CA ASP A 49 10.77 23.82 -27.00
C ASP A 49 11.94 23.03 -27.63
N LEU A 50 11.65 21.86 -28.22
CA LEU A 50 12.61 21.05 -28.97
C LEU A 50 12.50 21.36 -30.48
N PRO A 51 13.62 21.50 -31.20
CA PRO A 51 13.62 21.63 -32.66
C PRO A 51 12.85 20.49 -33.34
N GLU A 52 12.21 20.78 -34.47
CA GLU A 52 11.48 19.76 -35.25
C GLU A 52 12.40 18.63 -35.73
N THR A 53 13.67 18.92 -35.96
CA THR A 53 14.71 17.95 -36.38
C THR A 53 15.19 17.03 -35.26
N THR A 54 14.76 17.26 -34.02
CA THR A 54 15.17 16.47 -32.85
C THR A 54 14.57 15.07 -32.90
N SER A 55 15.45 14.06 -32.80
CA SER A 55 15.06 12.68 -32.52
C SER A 55 15.07 12.40 -31.02
N LEU A 56 14.17 11.51 -30.58
CA LEU A 56 14.16 10.98 -29.23
C LEU A 56 14.64 9.53 -29.26
N GLU A 57 15.48 9.16 -28.31
CA GLU A 57 16.07 7.84 -28.21
C GLU A 57 16.05 7.34 -26.77
N ALA A 58 15.76 6.07 -26.56
CA ALA A 58 15.74 5.43 -25.25
C ALA A 58 16.73 4.26 -25.16
N THR A 59 17.40 4.15 -24.01
CA THR A 59 18.28 3.03 -23.62
C THR A 59 17.74 2.43 -22.32
N VAL A 60 17.78 1.10 -22.19
CA VAL A 60 17.38 0.40 -20.96
C VAL A 60 18.53 -0.50 -20.53
N THR A 61 19.03 -0.30 -19.32
CA THR A 61 20.15 -1.07 -18.76
C THR A 61 19.76 -1.81 -17.49
N LEU A 62 20.34 -2.99 -17.30
CA LEU A 62 20.25 -3.82 -16.11
C LEU A 62 21.68 -4.16 -15.68
N ASP A 63 22.03 -3.88 -14.42
CA ASP A 63 23.42 -3.98 -13.91
C ASP A 63 24.46 -3.26 -14.78
N GLY A 64 24.08 -2.14 -15.40
CA GLY A 64 24.95 -1.36 -16.28
C GLY A 64 25.10 -1.89 -17.71
N ALA A 65 24.49 -3.03 -18.06
CA ALA A 65 24.48 -3.57 -19.41
C ALA A 65 23.11 -3.35 -20.10
N PRO A 66 23.06 -2.98 -21.39
CA PRO A 66 21.80 -2.92 -22.13
C PRO A 66 21.10 -4.27 -22.20
N ILE A 67 19.77 -4.28 -22.11
CA ILE A 67 18.95 -5.51 -22.23
C ILE A 67 18.34 -5.63 -23.62
N GLY A 68 18.19 -6.87 -24.10
CA GLY A 68 17.49 -7.16 -25.36
C GLY A 68 17.96 -6.29 -26.53
N ARG A 69 17.05 -5.49 -27.11
CA ARG A 69 17.36 -4.52 -28.19
C ARG A 69 17.32 -3.06 -27.70
N TRP A 70 17.62 -2.82 -26.42
CA TRP A 70 17.56 -1.49 -25.79
C TRP A 70 18.94 -0.84 -25.64
N ASP A 71 19.86 -1.08 -26.57
CA ASP A 71 21.08 -0.29 -26.72
C ASP A 71 20.72 1.16 -27.09
N ARG A 72 19.87 1.34 -28.10
CA ARG A 72 19.35 2.62 -28.56
C ARG A 72 18.09 2.43 -29.42
N ARG A 73 16.90 2.70 -28.87
CA ARG A 73 15.64 2.64 -29.62
C ARG A 73 15.07 4.04 -29.89
N PRO A 74 14.59 4.32 -31.12
CA PRO A 74 13.88 5.57 -31.39
C PRO A 74 12.56 5.61 -30.62
N VAL A 75 12.22 6.76 -30.05
CA VAL A 75 10.92 7.03 -29.42
C VAL A 75 10.06 7.79 -30.44
N PRO A 76 8.95 7.22 -30.92
CA PRO A 76 8.08 7.88 -31.90
C PRO A 76 7.59 9.22 -31.36
N ARG A 77 7.55 10.23 -32.23
CA ARG A 77 6.94 11.53 -31.92
C ARG A 77 5.50 11.55 -32.41
N SER A 78 4.58 11.84 -31.51
CA SER A 78 3.14 11.96 -31.80
C SER A 78 2.72 13.39 -32.09
N GLY A 79 3.59 14.38 -31.84
CA GLY A 79 3.28 15.81 -31.98
C GLY A 79 2.43 16.36 -30.82
N GLY A 80 2.08 15.52 -29.85
CA GLY A 80 1.45 15.92 -28.59
C GLY A 80 2.46 16.39 -27.54
N VAL A 81 1.96 16.71 -26.34
CA VAL A 81 2.77 17.20 -25.21
C VAL A 81 3.56 16.06 -24.53
N ARG A 82 3.08 14.82 -24.63
CA ARG A 82 3.69 13.64 -23.99
C ARG A 82 3.95 12.52 -25.00
N GLU A 83 5.18 12.03 -25.02
CA GLU A 83 5.61 10.86 -25.78
C GLU A 83 5.72 9.64 -24.84
N ARG A 84 5.79 8.43 -25.42
CA ARG A 84 5.75 7.17 -24.64
C ARG A 84 6.91 6.25 -25.02
N VAL A 85 7.62 5.75 -24.01
CA VAL A 85 8.51 4.60 -24.14
C VAL A 85 7.80 3.39 -23.57
N VAL A 86 7.59 2.37 -24.40
CA VAL A 86 6.82 1.17 -24.05
C VAL A 86 7.75 -0.02 -23.97
N LEU A 87 7.74 -0.71 -22.82
CA LEU A 87 8.46 -1.95 -22.61
C LEU A 87 7.47 -3.09 -22.36
N HIS A 88 7.78 -4.25 -22.94
CA HIS A 88 7.04 -5.49 -22.75
C HIS A 88 7.93 -6.47 -21.96
N PRO A 89 7.67 -6.69 -20.65
CA PRO A 89 8.53 -7.49 -19.78
C PRO A 89 8.85 -8.90 -20.30
N ASP A 90 7.88 -9.58 -20.89
CA ASP A 90 8.02 -10.91 -21.50
C ASP A 90 8.95 -10.94 -22.71
N VAL A 91 9.11 -9.81 -23.41
CA VAL A 91 9.94 -9.70 -24.61
C VAL A 91 11.28 -9.06 -24.27
N ASP A 92 11.26 -7.92 -23.61
CA ASP A 92 12.43 -7.07 -23.40
C ASP A 92 13.32 -7.57 -22.26
N PHE A 93 12.76 -8.30 -21.29
CA PHE A 93 13.50 -8.95 -20.20
C PHE A 93 13.55 -10.48 -20.34
N ALA A 94 13.23 -11.00 -21.54
CA ALA A 94 13.33 -12.43 -21.82
C ALA A 94 14.76 -12.94 -21.55
N GLY A 95 14.88 -13.95 -20.69
CA GLY A 95 16.16 -14.56 -20.32
C GLY A 95 16.94 -13.83 -19.22
N VAL A 96 16.41 -12.75 -18.65
CA VAL A 96 16.94 -12.18 -17.42
C VAL A 96 16.67 -13.15 -16.26
N ASP A 97 17.71 -13.49 -15.50
CA ASP A 97 17.56 -14.28 -14.29
C ASP A 97 16.92 -13.43 -13.18
N LEU A 98 15.70 -13.82 -12.78
CA LEU A 98 14.92 -13.20 -11.69
C LEU A 98 14.75 -14.16 -10.51
N THR A 99 15.50 -15.26 -10.47
CA THR A 99 15.44 -16.24 -9.39
C THR A 99 16.07 -15.71 -8.09
N PHE A 100 16.03 -16.53 -7.04
CA PHE A 100 16.64 -16.20 -5.76
C PHE A 100 18.11 -15.81 -5.90
N THR A 101 18.90 -16.56 -6.68
CA THR A 101 20.34 -16.31 -6.86
C THR A 101 20.65 -14.95 -7.49
N ALA A 102 19.68 -14.37 -8.20
CA ALA A 102 19.79 -13.05 -8.80
C ALA A 102 19.19 -11.91 -7.94
N GLY A 103 18.47 -12.24 -6.86
CA GLY A 103 17.96 -11.27 -5.88
C GLY A 103 16.44 -11.08 -5.82
N LEU A 104 15.62 -11.87 -6.54
CA LEU A 104 14.13 -11.80 -6.67
C LEU A 104 13.54 -10.47 -7.17
N LEU A 105 14.22 -9.35 -6.96
CA LEU A 105 13.89 -8.00 -7.36
C LEU A 105 15.14 -7.35 -7.95
N ARG A 106 15.03 -6.86 -9.17
CA ARG A 106 16.10 -6.21 -9.92
C ARG A 106 15.69 -4.79 -10.32
N GLN A 107 16.65 -3.92 -10.60
CA GLN A 107 16.34 -2.55 -11.04
C GLN A 107 16.95 -2.28 -12.41
N ALA A 108 16.11 -1.90 -13.36
CA ALA A 108 16.52 -1.46 -14.68
C ALA A 108 16.45 0.06 -14.78
N GLN A 109 17.47 0.69 -15.37
CA GLN A 109 17.49 2.12 -15.62
C GLN A 109 17.03 2.40 -17.05
N VAL A 110 15.99 3.23 -17.20
CA VAL A 110 15.51 3.73 -18.49
C VAL A 110 16.02 5.15 -18.67
N THR A 111 16.78 5.41 -19.73
CA THR A 111 17.31 6.74 -20.06
C THR A 111 16.76 7.19 -21.39
N VAL A 112 16.16 8.39 -21.45
CA VAL A 112 15.65 9.02 -22.67
C VAL A 112 16.52 10.22 -23.02
N ARG A 113 16.89 10.34 -24.30
CA ARG A 113 17.78 11.38 -24.82
C ARG A 113 17.12 12.08 -26.00
N ALA A 114 17.18 13.41 -26.02
CA ALA A 114 16.87 14.24 -27.18
C ALA A 114 18.16 14.56 -27.93
N VAL A 115 18.22 14.19 -29.20
CA VAL A 115 19.40 14.34 -30.06
C VAL A 115 19.01 15.12 -31.32
N ASP A 116 19.78 16.14 -31.67
CA ASP A 116 19.60 16.90 -32.91
C ASP A 116 20.93 16.96 -33.67
N GLN A 117 20.92 16.53 -34.93
CA GLN A 117 22.11 16.45 -35.79
C GLN A 117 23.33 15.76 -35.12
N GLY A 118 23.06 14.71 -34.32
CA GLY A 118 24.09 13.96 -33.60
C GLY A 118 24.59 14.60 -32.29
N LYS A 119 24.07 15.77 -31.91
CA LYS A 119 24.37 16.44 -30.65
C LYS A 119 23.28 16.16 -29.61
N LEU A 120 23.68 15.77 -28.40
CA LEU A 120 22.77 15.65 -27.26
C LEU A 120 22.25 17.03 -26.84
N LEU A 121 20.94 17.21 -26.86
CA LEU A 121 20.27 18.44 -26.40
C LEU A 121 19.83 18.34 -24.95
N ALA A 122 19.20 17.23 -24.57
CA ALA A 122 18.72 16.96 -23.21
C ALA A 122 18.64 15.46 -22.96
N ALA A 123 18.67 15.04 -21.69
CA ALA A 123 18.46 13.66 -21.28
C ALA A 123 17.83 13.61 -19.90
N ASP A 124 17.02 12.60 -19.66
CA ASP A 124 16.48 12.29 -18.34
C ASP A 124 16.34 10.78 -18.16
N ALA A 125 16.21 10.31 -16.93
CA ALA A 125 16.18 8.89 -16.61
C ALA A 125 15.25 8.54 -15.44
N THR A 126 14.76 7.30 -15.45
CA THR A 126 13.99 6.71 -14.36
C THR A 126 14.41 5.26 -14.11
N CYS A 127 13.96 4.67 -13.00
CA CYS A 127 14.21 3.27 -12.67
C CYS A 127 12.91 2.47 -12.62
N LEU A 128 12.97 1.28 -13.22
CA LEU A 128 11.94 0.25 -13.20
C LEU A 128 12.38 -0.89 -12.27
N ASP A 129 11.51 -1.28 -11.36
CA ASP A 129 11.66 -2.52 -10.60
C ASP A 129 11.19 -3.70 -11.46
N VAL A 130 12.03 -4.73 -11.56
CA VAL A 130 11.79 -5.93 -12.36
C VAL A 130 11.72 -7.11 -11.40
N CYS A 131 10.58 -7.80 -11.40
CA CYS A 131 10.32 -8.88 -10.46
C CYS A 131 9.44 -9.95 -11.13
N ASP A 132 9.69 -11.21 -10.77
CA ASP A 132 8.78 -12.32 -11.06
C ASP A 132 7.86 -12.54 -9.86
N VAL A 133 6.62 -12.06 -9.96
CA VAL A 133 5.66 -12.12 -8.86
C VAL A 133 5.24 -13.54 -8.49
N ARG A 134 5.52 -14.54 -9.34
CA ARG A 134 5.23 -15.96 -9.06
C ARG A 134 6.14 -16.55 -8.01
N LEU A 135 7.30 -15.94 -7.82
CA LEU A 135 8.29 -16.37 -6.82
C LEU A 135 7.96 -15.82 -5.43
N LEU A 136 7.01 -14.89 -5.32
CA LEU A 136 6.51 -14.40 -4.03
C LEU A 136 5.85 -15.54 -3.26
N GLY A 137 6.26 -15.74 -2.02
CA GLY A 137 5.77 -16.78 -1.13
C GLY A 137 6.47 -18.12 -1.29
N SER A 138 7.37 -18.26 -2.28
CA SER A 138 8.11 -19.51 -2.52
C SER A 138 9.00 -19.90 -1.33
N LEU A 139 9.53 -18.93 -0.59
CA LEU A 139 10.33 -19.20 0.60
C LEU A 139 9.46 -19.63 1.78
N TYR A 140 8.26 -19.06 1.94
CA TYR A 140 7.30 -19.53 2.95
C TYR A 140 6.89 -20.98 2.70
N GLN A 141 6.60 -21.33 1.44
CA GLN A 141 6.26 -22.70 1.07
C GLN A 141 7.41 -23.66 1.39
N ARG A 142 8.65 -23.25 1.13
CA ARG A 142 9.85 -24.01 1.50
C ARG A 142 9.95 -24.26 3.01
N ILE A 143 9.68 -23.25 3.84
CA ILE A 143 9.66 -23.42 5.31
C ILE A 143 8.58 -24.43 5.70
N MET A 144 7.40 -24.37 5.10
CA MET A 144 6.33 -25.32 5.39
C MET A 144 6.76 -26.76 5.07
N ASP A 145 7.28 -26.98 3.87
CA ASP A 145 7.55 -28.31 3.32
C ASP A 145 8.84 -28.94 3.86
N ARG A 146 9.90 -28.14 4.03
CA ARG A 146 11.23 -28.63 4.41
C ARG A 146 11.55 -28.49 5.90
N LEU A 147 10.83 -27.65 6.64
CA LEU A 147 11.02 -27.49 8.09
C LEU A 147 9.85 -28.06 8.88
N VAL A 148 8.64 -27.50 8.71
CA VAL A 148 7.51 -27.74 9.62
C VAL A 148 6.94 -29.16 9.51
N GLY A 149 6.73 -29.65 8.28
CA GLY A 149 6.28 -31.02 8.04
C GLY A 149 7.24 -32.06 8.62
N PRO A 150 8.53 -32.07 8.21
CA PRO A 150 9.53 -33.00 8.71
C PRO A 150 9.73 -32.92 10.24
N ASP A 151 9.63 -31.73 10.83
CA ASP A 151 9.70 -31.52 12.27
C ASP A 151 8.55 -32.21 13.01
N THR A 152 7.33 -32.02 12.52
CA THR A 152 6.13 -32.68 13.07
C THR A 152 6.28 -34.20 13.08
N GLU A 153 6.73 -34.78 11.97
CA GLU A 153 6.94 -36.23 11.89
C GLU A 153 8.03 -36.71 12.86
N ARG A 154 9.13 -35.96 12.97
CA ARG A 154 10.24 -36.30 13.86
C ARG A 154 9.78 -36.31 15.31
N GLN A 155 8.99 -35.32 15.72
CA GLN A 155 8.42 -35.26 17.07
C GLN A 155 7.44 -36.42 17.32
N ALA A 156 6.58 -36.76 16.36
CA ALA A 156 5.65 -37.89 16.47
C ALA A 156 6.38 -39.24 16.61
N ARG A 157 7.42 -39.46 15.77
CA ARG A 157 8.30 -40.64 15.86
C ARG A 157 8.98 -40.73 17.23
N ALA A 158 9.53 -39.62 17.73
CA ALA A 158 10.17 -39.58 19.05
C ALA A 158 9.19 -39.87 20.21
N ALA A 159 7.92 -39.46 20.08
CA ALA A 159 6.87 -39.74 21.05
C ALA A 159 6.23 -41.14 20.90
N GLY A 160 6.60 -41.90 19.87
CA GLY A 160 6.03 -43.23 19.60
C GLY A 160 4.54 -43.19 19.24
N VAL A 161 4.10 -42.15 18.53
CA VAL A 161 2.71 -41.96 18.09
C VAL A 161 2.63 -41.74 16.57
N ALA A 162 1.45 -41.94 15.99
CA ALA A 162 1.21 -41.57 14.60
C ALA A 162 1.33 -40.04 14.42
N SER A 163 1.85 -39.60 13.27
CA SER A 163 1.94 -38.18 12.97
C SER A 163 0.53 -37.56 12.94
N PRO A 164 0.29 -36.46 13.68
CA PRO A 164 -1.01 -35.82 13.71
C PRO A 164 -1.31 -35.04 12.42
N GLY A 165 -0.29 -34.77 11.60
CA GLY A 165 -0.38 -33.85 10.46
C GLY A 165 0.30 -32.51 10.75
N VAL A 166 0.81 -31.87 9.69
CA VAL A 166 1.55 -30.60 9.76
C VAL A 166 0.72 -29.47 10.37
N ASP A 167 -0.60 -29.54 10.21
CA ASP A 167 -1.60 -28.60 10.72
C ASP A 167 -1.67 -28.53 12.25
N TYR A 168 -1.12 -29.52 12.96
CA TYR A 168 -0.98 -29.49 14.42
C TYR A 168 0.31 -28.86 14.92
N HIS A 169 1.26 -28.56 14.04
CA HIS A 169 2.50 -27.91 14.45
C HIS A 169 2.23 -26.50 14.99
N PRO A 170 2.87 -26.08 16.11
CA PRO A 170 2.65 -24.76 16.70
C PRO A 170 2.87 -23.57 15.75
N TRP A 171 3.75 -23.71 14.76
CA TRP A 171 4.03 -22.68 13.75
C TRP A 171 3.09 -22.69 12.54
N TYR A 172 2.35 -23.78 12.32
CA TYR A 172 1.51 -23.91 11.13
C TYR A 172 0.50 -22.75 10.95
N PRO A 173 -0.23 -22.28 11.98
CA PRO A 173 -1.23 -21.23 11.80
C PRO A 173 -0.63 -19.94 11.25
N VAL A 174 0.51 -19.50 11.80
CA VAL A 174 1.10 -18.20 11.42
C VAL A 174 1.74 -18.25 10.03
N LEU A 175 2.35 -19.39 9.66
CA LEU A 175 2.88 -19.60 8.32
C LEU A 175 1.76 -19.71 7.27
N LEU A 176 0.66 -20.41 7.59
CA LEU A 176 -0.52 -20.49 6.72
C LEU A 176 -1.13 -19.09 6.49
N ILE A 177 -1.30 -18.30 7.55
CA ILE A 177 -1.76 -16.91 7.44
C ILE A 177 -0.79 -16.09 6.60
N GLY A 178 0.52 -16.24 6.81
CA GLY A 178 1.57 -15.62 6.00
C GLY A 178 1.40 -15.93 4.51
N THR A 179 1.33 -17.21 4.14
CA THR A 179 1.13 -17.65 2.75
C THR A 179 -0.15 -17.07 2.14
N GLN A 180 -1.26 -17.06 2.86
CA GLN A 180 -2.52 -16.46 2.36
C GLN A 180 -2.43 -14.94 2.19
N LYS A 181 -1.70 -14.25 3.07
CA LYS A 181 -1.43 -12.82 2.89
C LYS A 181 -0.59 -12.57 1.64
N VAL A 182 0.45 -13.39 1.41
CA VAL A 182 1.28 -13.29 0.20
C VAL A 182 0.45 -13.44 -1.06
N ALA A 183 -0.41 -14.45 -1.12
CA ALA A 183 -1.33 -14.62 -2.24
C ALA A 183 -2.23 -13.39 -2.42
N SER A 184 -2.81 -12.85 -1.34
CA SER A 184 -3.75 -11.72 -1.40
C SER A 184 -3.10 -10.45 -1.97
N TYR A 185 -1.88 -10.11 -1.54
CA TYR A 185 -1.21 -8.94 -2.12
C TYR A 185 -0.59 -9.23 -3.49
N ALA A 186 -0.18 -10.47 -3.81
CA ALA A 186 0.27 -10.82 -5.16
C ALA A 186 -0.86 -10.65 -6.17
N ASP A 187 -2.08 -11.10 -5.85
CA ASP A 187 -3.28 -10.89 -6.67
C ASP A 187 -3.58 -9.39 -6.84
N ALA A 188 -3.44 -8.60 -5.77
CA ALA A 188 -3.65 -7.15 -5.82
C ALA A 188 -2.57 -6.44 -6.68
N LEU A 189 -1.31 -6.86 -6.58
CA LEU A 189 -0.21 -6.35 -7.41
C LEU A 189 -0.44 -6.67 -8.89
N GLU A 190 -0.87 -7.90 -9.21
CA GLU A 190 -1.22 -8.29 -10.58
C GLU A 190 -2.38 -7.44 -11.10
N ALA A 191 -3.48 -7.32 -10.35
CA ALA A 191 -4.64 -6.53 -10.74
C ALA A 191 -4.26 -5.07 -11.04
N ASP A 192 -3.46 -4.44 -10.18
CA ASP A 192 -3.12 -3.03 -10.31
C ASP A 192 -2.04 -2.75 -11.35
N ILE A 193 -0.97 -3.55 -11.39
CA ILE A 193 0.16 -3.28 -12.28
C ILE A 193 -0.10 -3.84 -13.68
N VAL A 194 -0.63 -5.06 -13.78
CA VAL A 194 -0.93 -5.74 -15.05
C VAL A 194 -2.31 -5.35 -15.57
N GLY A 195 -3.34 -5.45 -14.71
CA GLY A 195 -4.71 -5.12 -15.07
C GLY A 195 -5.01 -3.62 -15.10
N LYS A 196 -4.03 -2.76 -14.74
CA LYS A 196 -4.15 -1.30 -14.65
C LYS A 196 -5.37 -0.86 -13.82
N LYS A 197 -5.62 -1.60 -12.73
CA LYS A 197 -6.62 -1.27 -11.71
C LYS A 197 -6.03 -0.25 -10.70
N ASP A 198 -6.89 0.16 -9.78
CA ASP A 198 -6.59 1.19 -8.77
C ASP A 198 -7.01 0.74 -7.35
N HIS A 199 -6.68 -0.51 -7.00
CA HIS A 199 -6.94 -1.08 -5.68
C HIS A 199 -5.80 -0.80 -4.68
N LEU A 200 -4.60 -0.51 -5.19
CA LEU A 200 -3.41 -0.17 -4.45
C LEU A 200 -2.93 1.22 -4.86
N THR A 201 -2.87 2.10 -3.88
CA THR A 201 -2.37 3.46 -4.07
C THR A 201 -0.92 3.46 -4.55
N ASP A 202 -0.04 2.65 -3.95
CA ASP A 202 1.34 2.43 -4.40
C ASP A 202 1.71 0.93 -4.43
N PRO A 203 1.45 0.24 -5.55
CA PRO A 203 1.74 -1.18 -5.67
C PRO A 203 3.26 -1.45 -5.74
N VAL A 204 4.05 -0.50 -6.25
CA VAL A 204 5.51 -0.68 -6.40
C VAL A 204 6.19 -0.69 -5.04
N TRP A 205 5.80 0.22 -4.15
CA TRP A 205 6.33 0.22 -2.79
C TRP A 205 5.94 -1.05 -2.01
N LEU A 206 4.68 -1.50 -2.15
CA LEU A 206 4.23 -2.74 -1.51
C LEU A 206 5.01 -3.97 -2.02
N LEU A 207 5.28 -4.05 -3.32
CA LEU A 207 6.09 -5.12 -3.91
C LEU A 207 7.46 -5.20 -3.24
N ARG A 208 8.17 -4.07 -3.12
CA ARG A 208 9.50 -4.03 -2.48
C ARG A 208 9.44 -4.48 -1.03
N VAL A 209 8.50 -3.92 -0.25
CA VAL A 209 8.32 -4.30 1.16
C VAL A 209 8.04 -5.79 1.27
N GLY A 210 7.17 -6.35 0.42
CA GLY A 210 6.83 -7.76 0.41
C GLY A 210 8.03 -8.67 0.13
N VAL A 211 8.81 -8.37 -0.92
CA VAL A 211 10.01 -9.14 -1.28
C VAL A 211 11.06 -9.08 -0.16
N TYR A 212 11.37 -7.88 0.34
CA TYR A 212 12.37 -7.75 1.40
C TYR A 212 11.91 -8.40 2.71
N LEU A 213 10.62 -8.31 3.05
CA LEU A 213 10.07 -8.96 4.24
C LEU A 213 10.14 -10.48 4.14
N GLU A 214 9.80 -11.05 2.98
CA GLU A 214 9.93 -12.48 2.73
C GLU A 214 11.39 -12.93 2.86
N LEU A 215 12.33 -12.21 2.23
CA LEU A 215 13.75 -12.51 2.32
C LEU A 215 14.26 -12.45 3.76
N LEU A 216 13.98 -11.37 4.49
CA LEU A 216 14.45 -11.20 5.88
C LEU A 216 13.86 -12.27 6.82
N THR A 217 12.54 -12.49 6.74
CA THR A 217 11.83 -13.47 7.58
C THR A 217 12.33 -14.88 7.30
N CYS A 218 12.33 -15.30 6.03
CA CYS A 218 12.66 -16.68 5.68
C CYS A 218 14.15 -16.96 5.86
N LEU A 219 15.05 -16.04 5.48
CA LEU A 219 16.48 -16.24 5.71
C LEU A 219 16.80 -16.20 7.22
N GLY A 220 16.14 -15.35 8.00
CA GLY A 220 16.24 -15.35 9.46
C GLY A 220 15.85 -16.69 10.08
N ILE A 221 14.74 -17.29 9.60
CA ILE A 221 14.35 -18.64 10.01
C ILE A 221 15.38 -19.68 9.57
N ILE A 222 15.83 -19.65 8.31
CA ILE A 222 16.78 -20.64 7.77
C ILE A 222 18.09 -20.63 8.55
N GLU A 223 18.67 -19.45 8.79
CA GLU A 223 19.87 -19.31 9.60
C GLU A 223 19.64 -19.74 11.06
N ALA A 224 18.45 -19.47 11.62
CA ALA A 224 18.13 -19.83 12.99
C ALA A 224 18.04 -21.34 13.23
N VAL A 225 17.62 -22.11 12.23
CA VAL A 225 17.40 -23.57 12.36
C VAL A 225 18.50 -24.41 11.75
N LYS A 226 19.47 -23.79 11.05
CA LYS A 226 20.53 -24.45 10.29
C LYS A 226 21.28 -25.52 11.09
N ASP A 227 21.62 -25.24 12.34
CA ASP A 227 22.34 -26.18 13.21
C ASP A 227 21.48 -27.38 13.65
N ASP A 228 20.15 -27.22 13.69
CA ASP A 228 19.20 -28.26 14.13
C ASP A 228 18.76 -29.19 13.00
N VAL A 229 18.60 -28.65 11.78
CA VAL A 229 17.99 -29.39 10.65
C VAL A 229 18.81 -29.40 9.35
N GLY A 230 19.97 -28.73 9.34
CA GLY A 230 20.76 -28.52 8.13
C GLY A 230 20.37 -27.25 7.37
N ASP A 231 21.16 -26.90 6.36
CA ASP A 231 20.89 -25.73 5.52
C ASP A 231 19.69 -26.00 4.61
N LEU A 232 18.73 -25.07 4.61
CA LEU A 232 17.53 -25.15 3.77
C LEU A 232 17.71 -24.44 2.42
N LEU A 233 18.84 -23.75 2.21
CA LEU A 233 19.24 -23.24 0.91
C LEU A 233 20.04 -24.29 0.14
N GLU A 234 19.83 -24.32 -1.17
CA GLU A 234 20.68 -25.08 -2.07
C GLU A 234 22.11 -24.46 -2.11
N PRO A 235 23.16 -25.20 -2.50
CA PRO A 235 24.53 -24.71 -2.43
C PRO A 235 24.81 -23.42 -3.23
N ASP A 236 24.16 -23.25 -4.37
CA ASP A 236 24.24 -22.06 -5.22
C ASP A 236 23.49 -20.87 -4.61
N GLU A 237 22.30 -21.09 -4.05
CA GLU A 237 21.56 -20.07 -3.28
C GLU A 237 22.36 -19.61 -2.05
N ARG A 238 23.00 -20.55 -1.34
CA ARG A 238 23.89 -20.25 -0.22
C ARG A 238 25.07 -19.39 -0.66
N ALA A 239 25.75 -19.77 -1.74
CA ALA A 239 26.86 -19.00 -2.29
C ALA A 239 26.43 -17.60 -2.73
N ALA A 240 25.26 -17.48 -3.37
CA ALA A 240 24.66 -16.21 -3.76
C ALA A 240 24.34 -15.34 -2.54
N LEU A 241 23.72 -15.92 -1.49
CA LEU A 241 23.45 -15.21 -0.26
C LEU A 241 24.75 -14.70 0.37
N GLU A 242 25.82 -15.49 0.41
CA GLU A 242 27.07 -15.12 1.08
C GLU A 242 27.90 -14.08 0.31
N THR A 243 27.98 -14.22 -1.02
CA THR A 243 28.92 -13.45 -1.86
C THR A 243 28.24 -12.40 -2.74
N GLY A 244 26.95 -12.55 -3.01
CA GLY A 244 26.19 -11.66 -3.87
C GLY A 244 26.07 -10.26 -3.27
N GLY A 245 26.43 -9.24 -4.06
CA GLY A 245 26.35 -7.83 -3.64
C GLY A 245 24.93 -7.36 -3.37
N HIS A 246 23.95 -7.85 -4.14
CA HIS A 246 22.52 -7.52 -3.97
C HIS A 246 21.93 -8.05 -2.65
N PHE A 247 22.57 -9.03 -2.01
CA PHE A 247 22.18 -9.53 -0.70
C PHE A 247 22.89 -8.84 0.47
N ALA A 248 23.86 -7.95 0.23
CA ALA A 248 24.68 -7.38 1.30
C ALA A 248 23.86 -6.65 2.37
N GLU A 249 22.95 -5.78 1.95
CA GLU A 249 22.06 -5.03 2.85
C GLU A 249 21.05 -5.95 3.57
N ILE A 250 20.61 -7.04 2.91
CA ILE A 250 19.72 -8.04 3.51
C ILE A 250 20.48 -8.80 4.60
N ARG A 251 21.65 -9.36 4.28
CA ARG A 251 22.51 -10.09 5.22
C ARG A 251 22.79 -9.31 6.49
N ALA A 252 23.04 -8.01 6.36
CA ALA A 252 23.33 -7.13 7.50
C ALA A 252 22.16 -6.97 8.49
N ARG A 253 20.93 -7.31 8.08
CA ARG A 253 19.68 -7.12 8.86
C ARG A 253 19.02 -8.42 9.31
N ILE A 254 19.52 -9.58 8.86
CA ILE A 254 18.99 -10.87 9.31
C ILE A 254 19.27 -11.04 10.81
N ASP A 255 18.25 -11.38 11.60
CA ASP A 255 18.39 -11.70 13.03
C ASP A 255 18.02 -13.17 13.34
N PRO A 256 18.99 -14.10 13.25
CA PRO A 256 18.75 -15.50 13.59
C PRO A 256 18.46 -15.71 15.10
N SER A 257 18.76 -14.74 15.96
CA SER A 257 18.57 -14.88 17.42
C SER A 257 17.09 -14.78 17.81
N ALA A 258 16.36 -13.81 17.24
CA ALA A 258 14.92 -13.70 17.41
C ALA A 258 14.21 -14.96 16.91
N TRP A 259 14.55 -15.42 15.70
CA TRP A 259 13.96 -16.61 15.10
C TRP A 259 14.28 -17.91 15.86
N ARG A 260 15.47 -18.04 16.47
CA ARG A 260 15.77 -19.14 17.41
C ARG A 260 14.85 -19.15 18.63
N ALA A 261 14.44 -17.98 19.13
CA ALA A 261 13.50 -17.90 20.25
C ALA A 261 12.10 -18.38 19.84
N VAL A 262 11.65 -18.04 18.63
CA VAL A 262 10.41 -18.58 18.06
C VAL A 262 10.52 -20.10 17.89
N TRP A 263 11.67 -20.60 17.44
CA TRP A 263 11.89 -22.02 17.10
C TRP A 263 11.82 -22.93 18.33
N LYS A 264 12.13 -22.39 19.50
CA LYS A 264 11.93 -23.06 20.80
C LYS A 264 10.46 -23.29 21.15
N LYS A 265 9.49 -22.72 20.43
CA LYS A 265 8.04 -22.93 20.63
C LYS A 265 7.41 -23.94 19.67
N ARG A 266 8.22 -24.77 19.00
CA ARG A 266 7.76 -25.76 18.01
C ARG A 266 7.16 -27.04 18.60
N ASP A 267 7.33 -27.30 19.89
CA ASP A 267 7.02 -28.62 20.43
C ASP A 267 5.51 -28.92 20.40
N LEU A 268 5.13 -30.08 19.85
CA LEU A 268 3.76 -30.59 19.89
C LEU A 268 3.42 -31.15 21.28
N SER A 269 2.17 -30.95 21.69
CA SER A 269 1.63 -31.56 22.92
C SER A 269 0.69 -32.70 22.57
N PHE A 270 1.19 -33.93 22.49
CA PHE A 270 0.39 -35.09 22.10
C PHE A 270 -0.67 -35.49 23.16
N ALA A 271 -1.83 -35.97 22.71
CA ALA A 271 -2.99 -36.32 23.55
C ALA A 271 -2.71 -37.42 24.59
N ARG A 272 -1.67 -38.23 24.37
CA ARG A 272 -1.26 -39.28 25.31
C ARG A 272 -0.82 -38.73 26.66
N PHE A 273 -0.34 -37.48 26.70
CA PHE A 273 0.34 -36.90 27.86
C PHE A 273 -0.40 -35.71 28.49
N GLY A 274 -1.63 -35.38 28.06
CA GLY A 274 -2.36 -34.22 28.57
C GLY A 274 -3.88 -34.30 28.47
N THR A 275 -4.57 -33.54 29.34
CA THR A 275 -6.03 -33.36 29.39
C THR A 275 -6.38 -31.86 29.35
N PRO A 276 -7.44 -31.43 28.62
CA PRO A 276 -8.35 -32.22 27.78
C PRO A 276 -7.69 -32.70 26.48
N ARG A 277 -8.22 -33.77 25.88
CA ARG A 277 -7.80 -34.24 24.55
C ARG A 277 -8.58 -33.50 23.47
N LEU A 278 -7.88 -33.01 22.44
CA LEU A 278 -8.46 -32.37 21.27
C LEU A 278 -7.93 -33.10 20.03
N GLY A 279 -8.49 -34.29 19.77
CA GLY A 279 -8.03 -35.17 18.70
C GLY A 279 -6.67 -35.80 19.02
N PRO A 280 -5.66 -35.70 18.13
CA PRO A 280 -4.36 -36.33 18.31
C PRO A 280 -3.45 -35.56 19.29
N VAL A 281 -3.82 -34.33 19.66
CA VAL A 281 -3.08 -33.46 20.59
C VAL A 281 -3.88 -33.16 21.87
N SER A 282 -3.20 -32.61 22.89
CA SER A 282 -3.84 -32.11 24.10
C SER A 282 -4.24 -30.64 23.94
N GLY A 283 -5.11 -30.14 24.83
CA GLY A 283 -5.51 -28.74 24.89
C GLY A 283 -4.34 -27.76 25.07
N LEU A 284 -3.20 -28.21 25.59
CA LEU A 284 -1.99 -27.38 25.69
C LEU A 284 -1.42 -27.01 24.31
N ASN A 285 -1.73 -27.77 23.25
CA ASN A 285 -1.25 -27.47 21.91
C ASN A 285 -1.81 -26.14 21.37
N LEU A 286 -3.07 -25.81 21.71
CA LEU A 286 -3.66 -24.51 21.39
C LEU A 286 -2.91 -23.35 22.06
N LEU A 287 -2.50 -23.52 23.32
CA LEU A 287 -1.70 -22.51 24.03
C LEU A 287 -0.31 -22.37 23.39
N ARG A 288 0.31 -23.48 22.99
CA ARG A 288 1.61 -23.45 22.28
C ARG A 288 1.51 -22.75 20.93
N LYS A 289 0.46 -23.01 20.14
CA LYS A 289 0.16 -22.30 18.89
C LYS A 289 0.02 -20.80 19.12
N ARG A 290 -0.75 -20.38 20.13
CA ARG A 290 -0.90 -18.97 20.50
C ARG A 290 0.44 -18.34 20.86
N ASP A 291 1.21 -18.96 21.75
CA ASP A 291 2.48 -18.42 22.22
C ASP A 291 3.52 -18.35 21.09
N ALA A 292 3.57 -19.36 20.21
CA ALA A 292 4.40 -19.36 19.01
C ALA A 292 4.00 -18.24 18.05
N THR A 293 2.70 -18.04 17.83
CA THR A 293 2.17 -16.97 16.96
C THR A 293 2.56 -15.59 17.48
N LEU A 294 2.45 -15.33 18.79
CA LEU A 294 2.80 -14.04 19.37
C LEU A 294 4.31 -13.74 19.24
N LEU A 295 5.18 -14.72 19.49
CA LEU A 295 6.62 -14.54 19.30
C LEU A 295 6.99 -14.39 17.83
N PHE A 296 6.35 -15.15 16.95
CA PHE A 296 6.54 -15.03 15.51
C PHE A 296 6.18 -13.62 15.04
N LEU A 297 5.01 -13.09 15.43
CA LEU A 297 4.57 -11.75 15.05
C LEU A 297 5.55 -10.68 15.52
N HIS A 298 6.14 -10.82 16.71
CA HIS A 298 7.13 -9.89 17.20
C HIS A 298 8.40 -9.89 16.33
N ALA A 299 9.00 -11.06 16.08
CA ALA A 299 10.19 -11.17 15.22
C ALA A 299 9.91 -10.67 13.79
N HIS A 300 8.78 -11.10 13.22
CA HIS A 300 8.35 -10.70 11.89
C HIS A 300 8.10 -9.18 11.76
N HIS A 301 7.61 -8.52 12.80
CA HIS A 301 7.42 -7.06 12.78
C HIS A 301 8.74 -6.29 12.91
N GLU A 302 9.78 -6.85 13.53
CA GLU A 302 11.13 -6.27 13.45
C GLU A 302 11.71 -6.44 12.03
N ASP A 303 11.53 -7.61 11.40
CA ASP A 303 11.90 -7.79 9.99
C ASP A 303 11.12 -6.85 9.05
N LEU A 304 9.86 -6.55 9.37
CA LEU A 304 9.05 -5.58 8.63
C LEU A 304 9.60 -4.16 8.69
N LYS A 305 10.16 -3.74 9.83
CA LYS A 305 10.85 -2.44 9.94
C LYS A 305 12.06 -2.37 9.00
N HIS A 306 12.87 -3.43 9.00
CA HIS A 306 14.01 -3.56 8.09
C HIS A 306 13.58 -3.60 6.62
N ALA A 307 12.48 -4.29 6.30
CA ALA A 307 11.93 -4.34 4.94
C ALA A 307 11.47 -2.96 4.44
N ILE A 308 10.85 -2.15 5.30
CA ILE A 308 10.46 -0.76 4.99
C ILE A 308 11.70 0.10 4.71
N GLU A 309 12.76 -0.03 5.51
CA GLU A 309 14.03 0.69 5.28
C GLU A 309 14.63 0.34 3.92
N LEU A 310 14.67 -0.95 3.57
CA LEU A 310 15.18 -1.43 2.28
C LEU A 310 14.32 -0.98 1.10
N ALA A 311 12.99 -0.95 1.26
CA ALA A 311 12.06 -0.51 0.21
C ALA A 311 12.18 0.99 -0.11
N GLY A 312 12.65 1.78 0.86
CA GLY A 312 12.75 3.24 0.79
C GLY A 312 11.44 3.94 1.19
N PRO A 313 11.47 5.28 1.25
CA PRO A 313 10.36 6.06 1.78
C PRO A 313 9.14 6.09 0.85
N ASN A 314 7.94 6.02 1.43
CA ASN A 314 6.68 6.33 0.78
C ASN A 314 5.86 7.31 1.64
N ARG A 315 6.01 8.60 1.36
CA ARG A 315 5.32 9.68 2.10
C ARG A 315 3.97 10.05 1.50
N PHE A 316 3.65 9.52 0.30
CA PHE A 316 2.43 9.85 -0.42
C PHE A 316 1.28 9.01 0.13
N ASN A 317 1.27 7.70 -0.12
CA ASN A 317 0.08 6.86 0.10
C ASN A 317 0.32 5.61 0.94
N ALA A 318 1.41 5.58 1.71
CA ALA A 318 1.77 4.41 2.49
C ALA A 318 0.71 4.06 3.55
N GLN A 319 0.00 5.02 4.15
CA GLN A 319 -1.10 4.74 5.07
C GLN A 319 -2.18 3.84 4.42
N GLU A 320 -2.60 4.18 3.21
CA GLU A 320 -3.66 3.48 2.48
C GLU A 320 -3.23 2.04 2.14
N THR A 321 -1.99 1.89 1.66
CA THR A 321 -1.36 0.57 1.48
C THR A 321 -1.29 -0.22 2.79
N TRP A 322 -0.94 0.44 3.90
CA TRP A 322 -0.83 -0.18 5.22
C TRP A 322 -2.17 -0.70 5.73
N GLN A 323 -3.22 0.11 5.57
CA GLN A 323 -4.59 -0.28 5.92
C GLN A 323 -5.07 -1.46 5.07
N ARG A 324 -4.72 -1.48 3.77
CA ARG A 324 -4.99 -2.62 2.89
C ARG A 324 -4.30 -3.90 3.40
N VAL A 325 -2.99 -3.85 3.66
CA VAL A 325 -2.23 -5.01 4.16
C VAL A 325 -2.79 -5.52 5.49
N PHE A 326 -3.24 -4.62 6.36
CA PHE A 326 -3.92 -4.98 7.60
C PHE A 326 -5.22 -5.75 7.35
N ARG A 327 -6.08 -5.27 6.43
CA ARG A 327 -7.33 -5.95 6.07
C ARG A 327 -7.08 -7.32 5.43
N ASP A 328 -6.04 -7.45 4.61
CA ASP A 328 -5.66 -8.74 4.04
C ASP A 328 -5.20 -9.74 5.10
N ALA A 329 -4.56 -9.27 6.18
CA ALA A 329 -4.27 -10.11 7.34
C ALA A 329 -5.55 -10.56 8.06
N GLU A 330 -6.53 -9.68 8.25
CA GLU A 330 -7.83 -10.05 8.84
C GLU A 330 -8.56 -11.10 7.99
N ARG A 331 -8.54 -10.96 6.66
CA ARG A 331 -9.10 -11.94 5.72
C ARG A 331 -8.38 -13.28 5.80
N ALA A 332 -7.05 -13.26 5.80
CA ALA A 332 -6.24 -14.47 5.90
C ALA A 332 -6.53 -15.20 7.22
N VAL A 333 -6.65 -14.47 8.33
CA VAL A 333 -7.07 -15.04 9.62
C VAL A 333 -8.45 -15.70 9.49
N LEU A 334 -9.45 -14.99 8.96
CA LEU A 334 -10.81 -15.52 8.79
C LEU A 334 -10.86 -16.79 7.92
N ARG A 335 -10.10 -16.83 6.82
CA ARG A 335 -10.02 -18.00 5.91
C ARG A 335 -9.21 -19.15 6.51
N SER A 336 -8.18 -18.85 7.29
CA SER A 336 -7.21 -19.85 7.77
C SER A 336 -7.66 -20.62 9.00
N VAL A 337 -8.60 -20.13 9.81
CA VAL A 337 -8.75 -20.68 11.17
C VAL A 337 -9.13 -22.14 11.23
N ALA A 338 -10.03 -22.61 10.36
CA ALA A 338 -10.42 -24.01 10.36
C ALA A 338 -9.22 -24.94 10.09
N ALA A 339 -8.33 -24.53 9.17
CA ALA A 339 -7.14 -25.28 8.82
C ALA A 339 -5.97 -25.06 9.81
N GLY A 340 -5.81 -23.84 10.33
CA GLY A 340 -4.74 -23.48 11.26
C GLY A 340 -4.95 -24.04 12.67
N PHE A 341 -6.21 -24.23 13.08
CA PHE A 341 -6.56 -24.71 14.41
C PHE A 341 -7.53 -25.91 14.35
N PRO A 342 -7.10 -27.06 13.78
CA PRO A 342 -7.91 -28.27 13.71
C PRO A 342 -8.40 -28.74 15.09
N GLU A 343 -7.69 -28.40 16.17
CA GLU A 343 -8.08 -28.69 17.55
C GLU A 343 -9.46 -28.12 17.92
N LEU A 344 -9.86 -27.00 17.31
CA LEU A 344 -11.16 -26.37 17.54
C LEU A 344 -12.32 -27.21 16.99
N GLY A 345 -12.06 -28.07 16.00
CA GLY A 345 -13.05 -28.99 15.45
C GLY A 345 -13.52 -30.05 16.45
N PHE A 346 -12.75 -30.30 17.50
CA PHE A 346 -13.10 -31.26 18.57
C PHE A 346 -13.89 -30.62 19.72
N LEU A 347 -14.08 -29.29 19.71
CA LEU A 347 -14.87 -28.59 20.72
C LEU A 347 -16.35 -28.57 20.34
N PRO A 348 -17.28 -28.62 21.33
CA PRO A 348 -18.69 -28.35 21.09
C PRO A 348 -18.89 -26.97 20.41
N ALA A 349 -19.86 -26.86 19.52
CA ALA A 349 -20.08 -25.63 18.72
C ALA A 349 -20.15 -24.35 19.58
N ALA A 350 -20.89 -24.38 20.70
CA ALA A 350 -20.99 -23.25 21.62
C ALA A 350 -19.65 -22.87 22.27
N ALA A 351 -18.80 -23.87 22.59
CA ALA A 351 -17.48 -23.63 23.14
C ALA A 351 -16.51 -23.09 22.08
N ARG A 352 -16.58 -23.61 20.85
CA ARG A 352 -15.83 -23.11 19.71
C ARG A 352 -16.18 -21.64 19.41
N GLU A 353 -17.46 -21.32 19.32
CA GLU A 353 -17.95 -19.93 19.14
C GLU A 353 -17.51 -19.02 20.30
N ALA A 354 -17.57 -19.50 21.53
CA ALA A 354 -17.08 -18.75 22.68
C ALA A 354 -15.58 -18.45 22.61
N VAL A 355 -14.76 -19.46 22.25
CA VAL A 355 -13.30 -19.28 22.11
C VAL A 355 -12.98 -18.28 20.99
N LEU A 356 -13.68 -18.36 19.86
CA LEU A 356 -13.42 -17.51 18.71
C LEU A 356 -13.91 -16.07 18.91
N TRP A 357 -15.15 -15.89 19.37
CA TRP A 357 -15.88 -14.62 19.24
C TRP A 357 -16.34 -13.98 20.56
N ARG A 358 -16.53 -14.71 21.67
CA ARG A 358 -17.21 -14.14 22.85
C ARG A 358 -16.46 -12.94 23.43
N ARG A 359 -17.09 -11.77 23.36
CA ARG A 359 -16.73 -10.56 24.12
C ARG A 359 -17.54 -10.58 25.43
N LEU A 360 -17.05 -11.23 26.48
CA LEU A 360 -17.81 -11.27 27.73
C LEU A 360 -17.74 -9.91 28.43
N GLY A 361 -18.89 -9.23 28.51
CA GLY A 361 -19.11 -8.11 29.41
C GLY A 361 -19.19 -8.61 30.84
N PHE A 362 -18.30 -8.08 31.70
CA PHE A 362 -17.94 -8.51 33.05
C PHE A 362 -16.87 -9.63 33.11
N ALA A 363 -15.68 -9.24 33.58
CA ALA A 363 -14.43 -10.01 33.71
C ALA A 363 -13.47 -10.08 32.49
N GLY A 364 -13.45 -9.05 31.64
CA GLY A 364 -12.20 -8.54 31.04
C GLY A 364 -11.47 -9.35 29.94
N ALA A 365 -12.03 -10.45 29.43
CA ALA A 365 -11.43 -11.18 28.31
C ALA A 365 -12.35 -11.19 27.08
N SER A 366 -11.85 -10.68 25.96
CA SER A 366 -12.45 -10.81 24.63
C SER A 366 -12.07 -12.17 24.01
N GLY A 367 -12.82 -12.62 23.01
CA GLY A 367 -12.53 -13.84 22.24
C GLY A 367 -11.16 -13.78 21.55
N VAL A 368 -10.71 -14.91 21.00
CA VAL A 368 -9.41 -15.01 20.34
C VAL A 368 -9.31 -14.05 19.15
N TYR A 369 -10.35 -13.89 18.34
CA TYR A 369 -10.29 -12.98 17.18
C TYR A 369 -10.22 -11.51 17.55
N PRO A 370 -11.13 -10.95 18.38
CA PRO A 370 -11.03 -9.53 18.71
C PRO A 370 -9.72 -9.20 19.43
N THR A 371 -9.25 -10.08 20.30
CA THR A 371 -7.99 -9.88 21.03
C THR A 371 -6.77 -9.92 20.10
N ALA A 372 -6.69 -10.94 19.23
CA ALA A 372 -5.58 -11.06 18.27
C ALA A 372 -5.61 -9.91 17.25
N CYS A 373 -6.79 -9.51 16.78
CA CYS A 373 -6.98 -8.35 15.92
C CYS A 373 -6.50 -7.06 16.61
N ASP A 374 -6.92 -6.79 17.85
CA ASP A 374 -6.50 -5.60 18.59
C ASP A 374 -4.98 -5.59 18.85
N GLN A 375 -4.38 -6.73 19.18
CA GLN A 375 -2.93 -6.86 19.35
C GLN A 375 -2.17 -6.63 18.04
N TYR A 376 -2.63 -7.26 16.95
CA TYR A 376 -2.05 -7.10 15.62
C TYR A 376 -2.14 -5.64 15.15
N ARG A 377 -3.31 -5.02 15.29
CA ARG A 377 -3.56 -3.60 14.97
C ARG A 377 -2.64 -2.69 15.77
N THR A 378 -2.51 -2.93 17.07
CA THR A 378 -1.63 -2.14 17.95
C THR A 378 -0.19 -2.23 17.46
N SER A 379 0.28 -3.44 17.16
CA SER A 379 1.65 -3.64 16.68
C SER A 379 1.89 -3.02 15.30
N MET A 380 0.93 -3.09 14.38
CA MET A 380 1.02 -2.46 13.06
C MET A 380 1.02 -0.92 13.16
N ASN A 381 0.31 -0.33 14.12
CA ASN A 381 0.39 1.10 14.42
C ASN A 381 1.75 1.49 15.02
N GLN A 382 2.34 0.66 15.89
CA GLN A 382 3.69 0.90 16.41
C GLN A 382 4.75 0.89 15.31
N VAL A 383 4.67 -0.06 14.36
CA VAL A 383 5.54 -0.06 13.18
C VAL A 383 5.30 1.21 12.34
N ALA A 384 4.04 1.62 12.19
CA ALA A 384 3.71 2.82 11.43
C ALA A 384 4.27 4.10 12.07
N ASP A 385 4.17 4.25 13.39
CA ASP A 385 4.71 5.39 14.13
C ASP A 385 6.23 5.39 14.13
N TRP A 386 6.85 4.21 14.24
CA TRP A 386 8.30 4.06 14.07
C TRP A 386 8.76 4.51 12.68
N ALA A 387 8.07 4.07 11.63
CA ALA A 387 8.41 4.42 10.24
C ALA A 387 8.17 5.92 9.98
N LYS A 388 7.10 6.49 10.54
CA LYS A 388 6.81 7.92 10.50
C LYS A 388 7.89 8.76 11.19
N GLY A 389 8.36 8.34 12.36
CA GLY A 389 9.46 8.99 13.08
C GLY A 389 10.80 8.98 12.35
N ARG A 390 10.98 8.09 11.36
CA ARG A 390 12.15 8.00 10.48
C ARG A 390 11.92 8.57 9.07
N GLU A 391 10.76 9.20 8.86
CA GLU A 391 10.34 9.74 7.57
C GLU A 391 10.30 8.72 6.42
N LEU A 392 10.11 7.44 6.75
CA LEU A 392 9.96 6.33 5.80
C LEU A 392 8.51 6.16 5.33
N MET A 393 7.56 6.56 6.16
CA MET A 393 6.13 6.57 5.86
C MET A 393 5.52 7.85 6.42
N ASP A 394 4.34 8.23 5.93
CA ASP A 394 3.50 9.22 6.59
C ASP A 394 2.05 8.72 6.76
N HIS A 395 1.38 9.17 7.80
CA HIS A 395 -0.04 8.90 8.09
C HIS A 395 -0.68 10.09 8.80
N ALA A 396 -1.99 10.30 8.60
CA ALA A 396 -2.74 11.42 9.16
C ALA A 396 -3.71 10.97 10.26
N GLY A 397 -3.75 11.74 11.34
CA GLY A 397 -4.56 11.42 12.51
C GLY A 397 -3.78 10.66 13.59
N PRO A 398 -4.47 10.21 14.65
CA PRO A 398 -3.83 9.63 15.83
C PRO A 398 -3.33 8.20 15.63
N GLU A 399 -3.88 7.46 14.66
CA GLU A 399 -3.52 6.08 14.35
C GLU A 399 -3.52 5.89 12.83
N CYS A 400 -2.55 5.15 12.30
CA CYS A 400 -2.49 4.76 10.88
C CYS A 400 -3.63 3.78 10.52
N ILE A 401 -3.90 2.82 11.43
CA ILE A 401 -4.96 1.82 11.34
C ILE A 401 -5.97 2.06 12.46
N PRO A 402 -6.91 3.01 12.28
CA PRO A 402 -8.00 3.21 13.22
C PRO A 402 -8.99 2.04 13.16
N ARG A 403 -9.85 1.91 14.18
CA ARG A 403 -10.89 0.85 14.19
C ARG A 403 -11.83 0.89 12.98
N ALA A 404 -12.03 2.08 12.41
CA ALA A 404 -12.88 2.29 11.25
C ALA A 404 -12.42 1.54 9.98
N VAL A 405 -11.15 1.12 9.89
CA VAL A 405 -10.63 0.39 8.72
C VAL A 405 -10.52 -1.12 8.94
N SER A 406 -10.95 -1.61 10.10
CA SER A 406 -10.95 -3.04 10.43
C SER A 406 -12.24 -3.70 9.95
N LEU A 407 -12.09 -4.74 9.13
CA LEU A 407 -13.18 -5.61 8.70
C LEU A 407 -13.79 -6.31 9.92
N LEU A 408 -12.94 -6.88 10.80
CA LEU A 408 -13.40 -7.62 11.98
C LEU A 408 -14.17 -6.76 12.97
N HIS A 409 -13.76 -5.51 13.19
CA HIS A 409 -14.50 -4.58 14.05
C HIS A 409 -15.81 -4.10 13.43
N SER A 410 -15.86 -4.00 12.09
CA SER A 410 -17.04 -3.56 11.36
C SER A 410 -18.03 -4.71 11.13
N LEU A 411 -17.54 -5.96 11.15
CA LEU A 411 -18.33 -7.16 10.95
C LEU A 411 -19.46 -7.25 11.98
N GLY A 412 -20.70 -7.22 11.50
CA GLY A 412 -21.92 -7.26 12.32
C GLY A 412 -22.36 -5.92 12.92
N ALA A 413 -21.47 -4.93 13.04
CA ALA A 413 -21.81 -3.59 13.54
C ALA A 413 -22.17 -2.60 12.42
N ASP A 414 -21.46 -2.68 11.29
CA ASP A 414 -21.62 -1.80 10.14
C ASP A 414 -21.34 -2.57 8.83
N PRO A 415 -22.33 -3.35 8.33
CA PRO A 415 -22.16 -4.14 7.11
C PRO A 415 -21.89 -3.29 5.86
N ALA A 416 -22.45 -2.07 5.80
CA ALA A 416 -22.24 -1.15 4.69
C ALA A 416 -20.76 -0.77 4.57
N ARG A 417 -20.10 -0.47 5.69
CA ARG A 417 -18.67 -0.20 5.72
C ARG A 417 -17.82 -1.37 5.28
N VAL A 418 -18.17 -2.59 5.68
CA VAL A 418 -17.44 -3.79 5.21
C VAL A 418 -17.54 -3.89 3.69
N ALA A 419 -18.72 -3.65 3.12
CA ALA A 419 -18.91 -3.68 1.67
C ALA A 419 -18.07 -2.61 0.94
N VAL A 420 -18.02 -1.37 1.47
CA VAL A 420 -17.16 -0.31 0.92
C VAL A 420 -15.68 -0.72 0.93
N LEU A 421 -15.18 -1.22 2.06
CA LEU A 421 -13.79 -1.67 2.19
C LEU A 421 -13.47 -2.85 1.26
N GLN A 422 -14.41 -3.78 1.04
CA GLN A 422 -14.23 -4.90 0.12
C GLN A 422 -14.15 -4.46 -1.34
N ARG A 423 -15.08 -3.60 -1.80
CA ARG A 423 -15.08 -3.08 -3.17
C ARG A 423 -13.77 -2.37 -3.51
N GLN A 424 -13.28 -1.55 -2.59
CA GLN A 424 -12.01 -0.83 -2.78
C GLN A 424 -10.81 -1.76 -2.88
N ASP A 425 -10.83 -2.83 -2.08
CA ASP A 425 -9.77 -3.81 -2.12
C ASP A 425 -9.78 -4.66 -3.40
N GLY A 426 -10.79 -4.49 -4.27
CA GLY A 426 -10.92 -5.26 -5.52
C GLY A 426 -11.35 -6.71 -5.30
N LEU A 427 -11.91 -7.00 -4.13
CA LEU A 427 -12.38 -8.32 -3.75
C LEU A 427 -13.91 -8.31 -3.79
N GLY A 428 -14.49 -9.33 -4.44
CA GLY A 428 -15.94 -9.56 -4.41
C GLY A 428 -16.43 -9.95 -3.00
N PRO A 429 -17.73 -10.27 -2.83
CA PRO A 429 -18.35 -10.51 -1.52
C PRO A 429 -17.95 -11.87 -0.92
N ASP A 430 -16.66 -12.07 -0.62
CA ASP A 430 -16.13 -13.26 0.04
C ASP A 430 -16.58 -13.39 1.51
N LEU A 431 -17.04 -12.30 2.12
CA LEU A 431 -17.54 -12.26 3.51
C LEU A 431 -19.08 -12.38 3.62
N LEU A 432 -19.77 -12.82 2.56
CA LEU A 432 -21.24 -13.00 2.53
C LEU A 432 -22.03 -11.71 2.83
N ILE A 433 -21.49 -10.55 2.46
CA ILE A 433 -22.19 -9.27 2.58
C ILE A 433 -22.62 -8.83 1.18
N PRO A 434 -23.92 -8.58 0.93
CA PRO A 434 -24.37 -8.03 -0.34
C PRO A 434 -23.68 -6.69 -0.59
N GLU A 435 -23.12 -6.51 -1.80
CA GLU A 435 -22.62 -5.19 -2.20
C GLU A 435 -23.81 -4.24 -2.34
N PRO A 436 -23.81 -3.07 -1.68
CA PRO A 436 -24.79 -2.04 -1.98
C PRO A 436 -24.60 -1.58 -3.43
N ALA A 437 -25.69 -1.09 -4.05
CA ALA A 437 -25.61 -0.55 -5.40
C ALA A 437 -24.53 0.54 -5.46
N VAL A 438 -23.68 0.47 -6.48
CA VAL A 438 -22.70 1.53 -6.76
C VAL A 438 -23.50 2.74 -7.24
N ALA A 439 -23.22 3.94 -6.70
CA ALA A 439 -23.77 5.17 -7.26
C ALA A 439 -23.38 5.25 -8.75
N GLU A 440 -24.34 5.56 -9.63
CA GLU A 440 -24.05 5.69 -11.05
C GLU A 440 -23.00 6.78 -11.27
N ALA A 441 -22.17 6.61 -12.30
CA ALA A 441 -21.20 7.64 -12.63
C ALA A 441 -21.97 8.91 -13.00
N PRO A 442 -21.70 10.05 -12.35
CA PRO A 442 -22.41 11.28 -12.61
C PRO A 442 -22.17 11.74 -14.05
N THR A 443 -23.23 12.24 -14.66
CA THR A 443 -23.26 12.80 -16.00
C THR A 443 -22.46 14.10 -16.05
N THR A 444 -21.97 14.46 -17.24
CA THR A 444 -21.28 15.75 -17.44
C THR A 444 -22.13 16.93 -16.98
N GLN A 445 -23.45 16.88 -17.17
CA GLN A 445 -24.37 17.92 -16.70
C GLN A 445 -24.39 18.03 -15.17
N GLU A 446 -24.39 16.91 -14.43
CA GLU A 446 -24.33 16.95 -12.96
C GLU A 446 -23.00 17.54 -12.47
N ILE A 447 -21.90 17.27 -13.19
CA ILE A 447 -20.59 17.88 -12.91
C ILE A 447 -20.63 19.39 -13.16
N GLU A 448 -21.18 19.83 -14.30
CA GLU A 448 -21.36 21.25 -14.63
C GLU A 448 -22.17 21.98 -13.56
N ASP A 449 -23.30 21.40 -13.14
CA ASP A 449 -24.20 21.99 -12.15
C ASP A 449 -23.47 22.15 -10.80
N LEU A 450 -22.72 21.12 -10.37
CA LEU A 450 -21.91 21.20 -9.16
C LEU A 450 -20.80 22.24 -9.28
N LEU A 451 -20.11 22.32 -10.43
CA LEU A 451 -19.06 23.32 -10.67
C LEU A 451 -19.61 24.75 -10.61
N GLY A 452 -20.80 24.99 -11.18
CA GLY A 452 -21.45 26.31 -11.17
C GLY A 452 -21.76 26.84 -9.78
N GLU A 453 -22.00 25.95 -8.80
CA GLU A 453 -22.25 26.36 -7.41
C GLU A 453 -20.98 26.82 -6.67
N VAL A 454 -19.81 26.34 -7.10
CA VAL A 454 -18.52 26.59 -6.44
C VAL A 454 -18.06 28.03 -6.67
N ALA A 455 -17.81 28.74 -5.58
CA ALA A 455 -17.36 30.14 -5.62
C ALA A 455 -16.16 30.43 -6.54
N VAL A 456 -15.20 29.50 -6.66
CA VAL A 456 -14.00 29.66 -7.51
C VAL A 456 -14.27 29.44 -9.01
N PHE A 457 -15.47 29.01 -9.38
CA PHE A 457 -15.88 28.75 -10.77
C PHE A 457 -17.10 29.56 -11.20
N ARG A 458 -17.67 30.41 -10.32
CA ARG A 458 -18.86 31.21 -10.63
C ARG A 458 -18.68 32.23 -11.75
N MET A 459 -17.43 32.58 -12.06
CA MET A 459 -17.07 33.49 -13.15
C MET A 459 -17.06 32.79 -14.52
N LEU A 460 -17.10 31.46 -14.54
CA LEU A 460 -17.11 30.67 -15.78
C LEU A 460 -18.51 30.67 -16.39
N ASP A 461 -18.57 30.83 -17.70
CA ASP A 461 -19.78 30.60 -18.46
C ASP A 461 -20.07 29.10 -18.62
N ARG A 462 -21.21 28.78 -19.24
CA ARG A 462 -21.65 27.39 -19.39
C ARG A 462 -20.72 26.57 -20.28
N ASP A 463 -20.15 27.16 -21.34
CA ASP A 463 -19.27 26.45 -22.26
C ASP A 463 -17.93 26.14 -21.56
N GLN A 464 -17.43 27.07 -20.76
CA GLN A 464 -16.21 26.88 -19.95
C GLN A 464 -16.41 25.88 -18.80
N LEU A 465 -17.58 25.90 -18.14
CA LEU A 465 -17.94 24.88 -17.15
C LEU A 465 -18.04 23.50 -17.81
N HIS A 466 -18.59 23.42 -19.01
CA HIS A 466 -18.62 22.17 -19.79
C HIS A 466 -17.22 21.68 -20.11
N GLU A 467 -16.30 22.55 -20.55
CA GLU A 467 -14.90 22.19 -20.81
C GLU A 467 -14.20 21.62 -19.55
N LEU A 468 -14.42 22.24 -18.38
CA LEU A 468 -13.91 21.70 -17.12
C LEU A 468 -14.55 20.36 -16.75
N ALA A 469 -15.86 20.22 -16.92
CA ALA A 469 -16.60 19.02 -16.59
C ALA A 469 -16.17 17.83 -17.46
N VAL A 470 -15.91 18.06 -18.75
CA VAL A 470 -15.36 17.05 -19.67
C VAL A 470 -13.95 16.63 -19.27
N GLY A 471 -13.13 17.56 -18.78
CA GLY A 471 -11.78 17.30 -18.30
C GLY A 471 -11.68 16.73 -16.87
N ALA A 472 -12.81 16.56 -16.17
CA ALA A 472 -12.84 16.15 -14.77
C ALA A 472 -12.76 14.63 -14.60
N ARG A 473 -11.81 14.14 -13.80
CA ARG A 473 -11.66 12.71 -13.49
C ARG A 473 -12.39 12.36 -12.19
N PRO A 474 -13.39 11.45 -12.20
CA PRO A 474 -14.06 11.01 -10.98
C PRO A 474 -13.14 10.08 -10.16
N LEU A 475 -13.07 10.29 -8.85
CA LEU A 475 -12.30 9.50 -7.90
C LEU A 475 -13.15 9.11 -6.69
N PHE A 476 -13.05 7.83 -6.32
CA PHE A 476 -13.76 7.26 -5.19
C PHE A 476 -12.81 6.96 -4.04
N PHE A 477 -13.11 7.50 -2.87
CA PHE A 477 -12.29 7.32 -1.67
C PHE A 477 -13.11 6.67 -0.56
N GLY A 478 -12.47 5.78 0.19
CA GLY A 478 -13.05 5.13 1.36
C GLY A 478 -12.63 5.82 2.64
N PRO A 479 -13.22 5.44 3.78
CA PRO A 479 -12.91 6.06 5.06
C PRO A 479 -11.40 6.16 5.30
N THR A 480 -10.95 7.36 5.69
CA THR A 480 -9.57 7.70 6.06
C THR A 480 -8.54 7.76 4.94
N GLN A 481 -8.90 7.50 3.68
CA GLN A 481 -7.98 7.61 2.55
C GLN A 481 -7.62 9.07 2.26
N ARG A 482 -6.31 9.33 2.09
CA ARG A 482 -5.78 10.64 1.72
C ARG A 482 -5.68 10.75 0.21
N PHE A 483 -6.11 11.89 -0.32
CA PHE A 483 -5.99 12.23 -1.74
C PHE A 483 -5.29 13.56 -1.98
N VAL A 484 -5.11 14.36 -0.92
CA VAL A 484 -4.21 15.51 -0.88
C VAL A 484 -3.29 15.33 0.32
N VAL A 485 -1.99 15.51 0.14
CA VAL A 485 -0.99 15.36 1.21
C VAL A 485 -0.21 16.66 1.38
N GLN A 486 -0.16 17.18 2.60
CA GLN A 486 0.55 18.43 2.92
C GLN A 486 2.03 18.36 2.49
N GLY A 487 2.55 19.49 1.99
CA GLY A 487 3.94 19.65 1.59
C GLY A 487 4.25 19.06 0.20
N HIS A 488 3.32 18.31 -0.39
CA HIS A 488 3.50 17.78 -1.74
C HIS A 488 3.15 18.81 -2.80
N ARG A 489 3.73 18.70 -3.99
CA ARG A 489 3.29 19.49 -5.12
C ARG A 489 1.94 18.98 -5.62
N GLY A 490 1.07 19.91 -5.99
CA GLY A 490 -0.27 19.61 -6.46
C GLY A 490 -0.57 20.34 -7.75
N THR A 491 -0.91 19.60 -8.79
CA THR A 491 -1.28 20.14 -10.11
C THR A 491 -2.76 19.89 -10.42
N SER A 492 -3.58 19.74 -9.38
CA SER A 492 -5.00 19.45 -9.51
C SER A 492 -5.76 20.04 -8.33
N LEU A 493 -7.02 20.39 -8.53
CA LEU A 493 -7.99 20.65 -7.47
C LEU A 493 -9.02 19.52 -7.44
N PHE A 494 -9.77 19.44 -6.35
CA PHE A 494 -10.80 18.43 -6.16
C PHE A 494 -12.09 19.08 -5.70
N LEU A 495 -13.19 18.74 -6.36
CA LEU A 495 -14.55 19.09 -5.98
C LEU A 495 -15.19 17.90 -5.28
N VAL A 496 -15.68 18.10 -4.05
CA VAL A 496 -16.42 17.06 -3.33
C VAL A 496 -17.83 16.99 -3.91
N ALA A 497 -18.22 15.83 -4.43
CA ALA A 497 -19.55 15.60 -5.00
C ALA A 497 -20.46 14.90 -3.99
N GLU A 498 -19.93 13.88 -3.29
CA GLU A 498 -20.65 13.11 -2.27
C GLU A 498 -19.73 12.77 -1.10
N GLY A 499 -20.33 12.60 0.09
CA GLY A 499 -19.62 12.23 1.31
C GLY A 499 -19.00 13.43 2.04
N ALA A 500 -18.05 13.15 2.93
CA ALA A 500 -17.38 14.17 3.75
C ALA A 500 -15.88 13.96 3.83
N VAL A 501 -15.14 15.07 3.85
CA VAL A 501 -13.67 15.09 3.94
C VAL A 501 -13.18 15.98 5.09
N GLU A 502 -12.04 15.64 5.68
CA GLU A 502 -11.36 16.44 6.68
C GLU A 502 -10.10 17.09 6.09
N VAL A 503 -9.94 18.38 6.32
CA VAL A 503 -8.70 19.11 6.07
C VAL A 503 -7.88 19.15 7.35
N ARG A 504 -6.69 18.56 7.33
CA ARG A 504 -5.80 18.45 8.50
C ARG A 504 -4.46 19.13 8.21
N ARG A 505 -4.02 20.00 9.12
CA ARG A 505 -2.73 20.68 9.00
C ARG A 505 -1.78 20.16 10.06
N ARG A 506 -0.58 19.79 9.64
CA ARG A 506 0.55 19.43 10.48
C ARG A 506 1.48 20.62 10.69
N GLU A 507 1.83 20.90 11.93
CA GLU A 507 2.84 21.90 12.29
C GLU A 507 4.27 21.30 12.23
N PRO A 508 5.32 22.13 12.16
CA PRO A 508 6.71 21.65 12.14
C PRO A 508 7.10 20.78 13.35
N ASP A 509 6.41 20.93 14.49
CA ASP A 509 6.60 20.12 15.69
C ASP A 509 5.87 18.76 15.66
N GLY A 510 5.21 18.44 14.54
CA GLY A 510 4.50 17.19 14.32
C GLY A 510 3.04 17.17 14.80
N ARG A 511 2.56 18.21 15.49
CA ARG A 511 1.15 18.28 15.91
C ARG A 511 0.24 18.46 14.69
N GLU A 512 -0.85 17.70 14.66
CA GLU A 512 -1.88 17.79 13.63
C GLU A 512 -3.19 18.35 14.16
N TRP A 513 -3.78 19.27 13.39
CA TRP A 513 -5.05 19.93 13.70
C TRP A 513 -6.07 19.63 12.63
N LEU A 514 -7.30 19.29 13.04
CA LEU A 514 -8.46 19.33 12.15
C LEU A 514 -8.80 20.79 11.89
N VAL A 515 -8.53 21.28 10.68
CA VAL A 515 -8.81 22.66 10.28
C VAL A 515 -10.30 22.82 10.01
N GLU A 516 -10.87 21.92 9.21
CA GLU A 516 -12.25 22.00 8.74
C GLU A 516 -12.74 20.65 8.23
N THR A 517 -14.06 20.45 8.24
CA THR A 517 -14.75 19.35 7.57
C THR A 517 -15.53 19.94 6.40
N MET A 518 -15.42 19.30 5.23
CA MET A 518 -15.99 19.75 3.97
C MET A 518 -16.90 18.65 3.40
N GLY A 519 -17.90 19.06 2.62
CA GLY A 519 -18.91 18.18 2.02
C GLY A 519 -19.22 18.56 0.58
N PRO A 520 -20.36 18.10 0.01
CA PRO A 520 -20.73 18.35 -1.38
C PRO A 520 -20.71 19.84 -1.74
N GLY A 521 -20.08 20.18 -2.87
CA GLY A 521 -19.90 21.56 -3.35
C GLY A 521 -18.63 22.26 -2.85
N ASP A 522 -17.91 21.68 -1.90
CA ASP A 522 -16.63 22.23 -1.44
C ASP A 522 -15.47 21.86 -2.38
N VAL A 523 -14.48 22.76 -2.48
CA VAL A 523 -13.26 22.55 -3.27
C VAL A 523 -12.02 22.57 -2.40
N VAL A 524 -11.13 21.61 -2.65
CA VAL A 524 -9.81 21.49 -2.01
C VAL A 524 -8.67 21.42 -3.02
N GLY A 525 -7.49 21.84 -2.60
CA GLY A 525 -6.28 21.77 -3.40
C GLY A 525 -6.13 22.88 -4.47
N GLU A 526 -7.14 23.72 -4.60
CA GLU A 526 -7.18 24.90 -5.47
C GLU A 526 -5.96 25.80 -5.29
N MET A 527 -5.53 26.01 -4.03
CA MET A 527 -4.40 26.88 -3.74
C MET A 527 -3.09 26.41 -4.39
N ALA A 528 -2.80 25.10 -4.33
CA ALA A 528 -1.57 24.56 -4.88
C ALA A 528 -1.59 24.59 -6.42
N LEU A 529 -2.77 24.36 -7.02
CA LEU A 529 -2.94 24.48 -8.46
C LEU A 529 -2.70 25.91 -8.95
N LEU A 530 -3.30 26.89 -8.26
CA LEU A 530 -3.28 28.30 -8.68
C LEU A 530 -1.96 28.99 -8.41
N THR A 531 -1.36 28.75 -7.25
CA THR A 531 -0.14 29.45 -6.81
C THR A 531 1.15 28.69 -7.15
N GLY A 532 1.05 27.40 -7.50
CA GLY A 532 2.19 26.51 -7.65
C GLY A 532 2.88 26.14 -6.32
N ALA A 533 2.40 26.64 -5.18
CA ALA A 533 2.92 26.31 -3.87
C ALA A 533 2.61 24.85 -3.48
N PRO A 534 3.39 24.24 -2.57
CA PRO A 534 3.04 22.95 -2.01
C PRO A 534 1.65 22.95 -1.35
N ARG A 535 1.02 21.77 -1.26
CA ARG A 535 -0.24 21.56 -0.55
C ARG A 535 -0.11 22.07 0.89
N ALA A 536 -0.99 22.99 1.29
CA ALA A 536 -0.96 23.60 2.62
C ALA A 536 -1.44 22.66 3.75
N ALA A 537 -2.22 21.62 3.40
CA ALA A 537 -2.82 20.69 4.33
C ALA A 537 -3.03 19.32 3.65
N THR A 538 -3.22 18.29 4.47
CA THR A 538 -3.63 16.96 4.04
C THR A 538 -5.16 16.90 4.02
N VAL A 539 -5.74 16.32 2.98
CA VAL A 539 -7.19 16.07 2.90
C VAL A 539 -7.43 14.57 2.83
N ARG A 540 -8.33 14.08 3.69
CA ARG A 540 -8.76 12.69 3.74
C ARG A 540 -10.27 12.57 3.80
N SER A 541 -10.81 11.51 3.23
CA SER A 541 -12.22 11.13 3.39
C SER A 541 -12.53 10.65 4.81
N VAL A 542 -13.73 10.93 5.29
CA VAL A 542 -14.27 10.43 6.56
C VAL A 542 -15.08 9.16 6.34
N GLU A 543 -15.76 9.09 5.20
CA GLU A 543 -16.65 8.03 4.77
C GLU A 543 -16.41 7.68 3.30
N GLU A 544 -17.31 6.93 2.66
CA GLU A 544 -17.27 6.78 1.20
C GLU A 544 -17.50 8.15 0.54
N THR A 545 -16.59 8.59 -0.32
CA THR A 545 -16.55 9.96 -0.85
C THR A 545 -16.27 9.92 -2.34
N LEU A 546 -17.09 10.62 -3.12
CA LEU A 546 -16.85 10.88 -4.54
C LEU A 546 -16.31 12.30 -4.69
N VAL A 547 -15.19 12.44 -5.38
CA VAL A 547 -14.64 13.74 -5.76
C VAL A 547 -14.33 13.79 -7.26
N PHE A 548 -14.39 14.99 -7.84
CA PHE A 548 -13.91 15.25 -9.19
C PHE A 548 -12.55 15.92 -9.13
N GLU A 549 -11.55 15.28 -9.70
CA GLU A 549 -10.22 15.83 -9.87
C GLU A 549 -10.16 16.63 -11.17
N ILE A 550 -9.85 17.93 -11.07
CA ILE A 550 -9.61 18.81 -12.21
C ILE A 550 -8.12 19.12 -12.26
N GLY A 551 -7.49 18.69 -13.35
CA GLY A 551 -6.06 18.84 -13.58
C GLY A 551 -5.70 20.21 -14.14
N ARG A 552 -4.43 20.58 -13.97
CA ARG A 552 -3.87 21.80 -14.56
C ARG A 552 -4.08 21.90 -16.06
N GLN A 553 -4.07 20.77 -16.78
CA GLN A 553 -4.25 20.78 -18.24
C GLN A 553 -5.67 21.19 -18.66
N ALA A 554 -6.70 20.86 -17.88
CA ALA A 554 -8.06 21.32 -18.13
C ALA A 554 -8.25 22.79 -17.71
N TYR A 555 -7.63 23.18 -16.59
CA TYR A 555 -7.87 24.50 -15.99
C TYR A 555 -7.01 25.64 -16.58
N LEU A 556 -5.74 25.37 -16.91
CA LEU A 556 -4.78 26.42 -17.30
C LEU A 556 -5.15 27.12 -18.62
N PRO A 557 -5.60 26.43 -19.69
CA PRO A 557 -6.00 27.09 -20.93
C PRO A 557 -7.11 28.12 -20.71
N LEU A 558 -8.09 27.80 -19.85
CA LEU A 558 -9.19 28.69 -19.51
C LEU A 558 -8.69 29.97 -18.83
N VAL A 559 -7.82 29.85 -17.82
CA VAL A 559 -7.24 31.03 -17.15
C VAL A 559 -6.34 31.84 -18.08
N GLN A 560 -5.61 31.20 -19.00
CA GLN A 560 -4.77 31.91 -19.97
C GLN A 560 -5.59 32.68 -21.01
N ALA A 561 -6.77 32.17 -21.36
CA ALA A 561 -7.71 32.84 -22.25
C ALA A 561 -8.43 34.02 -21.57
N HIS A 562 -8.55 34.00 -20.24
CA HIS A 562 -9.29 34.99 -19.44
C HIS A 562 -8.46 35.61 -18.30
N PRO A 563 -7.47 36.46 -18.61
CA PRO A 563 -6.63 37.11 -17.60
C PRO A 563 -7.41 37.96 -16.59
N GLU A 564 -8.59 38.46 -16.95
CA GLU A 564 -9.48 39.23 -16.09
C GLU A 564 -9.93 38.48 -14.83
N TRP A 565 -9.94 37.14 -14.85
CA TRP A 565 -10.33 36.34 -13.68
C TRP A 565 -9.25 36.26 -12.61
N VAL A 566 -8.00 36.64 -12.91
CA VAL A 566 -6.88 36.48 -11.98
C VAL A 566 -7.12 37.25 -10.68
N ASP A 567 -7.60 38.48 -10.78
CA ASP A 567 -7.86 39.34 -9.62
C ASP A 567 -9.04 38.81 -8.79
N GLU A 568 -10.14 38.39 -9.44
CA GLU A 568 -11.30 37.80 -8.75
C GLU A 568 -10.95 36.48 -8.04
N LEU A 569 -10.18 35.61 -8.71
CA LEU A 569 -9.67 34.38 -8.13
C LEU A 569 -8.77 34.67 -6.92
N ALA A 570 -7.91 35.69 -7.01
CA ALA A 570 -7.05 36.11 -5.91
C ALA A 570 -7.88 36.54 -4.69
N GLU A 571 -8.92 37.36 -4.88
CA GLU A 571 -9.81 37.78 -3.78
C GLU A 571 -10.51 36.60 -3.10
N VAL A 572 -11.06 35.66 -3.88
CA VAL A 572 -11.70 34.43 -3.34
C VAL A 572 -10.69 33.60 -2.54
N MET A 573 -9.45 33.50 -3.02
CA MET A 573 -8.36 32.78 -2.35
C MET A 573 -7.90 33.46 -1.06
N GLU A 574 -7.72 34.78 -1.06
CA GLU A 574 -7.34 35.55 0.13
C GLU A 574 -8.39 35.42 1.23
N ALA A 575 -9.67 35.54 0.89
CA ALA A 575 -10.77 35.36 1.83
C ALA A 575 -10.79 33.95 2.44
N ARG A 576 -10.41 32.91 1.68
CA ARG A 576 -10.29 31.53 2.19
C ARG A 576 -9.06 31.36 3.08
N LEU A 577 -7.92 31.94 2.70
CA LEU A 577 -6.68 31.91 3.48
C LEU A 577 -6.85 32.52 4.86
N LEU A 578 -7.46 33.71 4.93
CA LEU A 578 -7.72 34.40 6.20
C LEU A 578 -8.64 33.59 7.11
N ARG A 579 -9.72 33.03 6.56
CA ARG A 579 -10.65 32.17 7.32
C ARG A 579 -9.95 30.93 7.90
N ARG A 580 -9.15 30.23 7.09
CA ARG A 580 -8.38 29.06 7.54
C ARG A 580 -7.33 29.43 8.59
N ALA A 581 -6.61 30.55 8.41
CA ALA A 581 -5.62 31.02 9.35
C ALA A 581 -6.22 31.38 10.73
N ALA A 582 -7.36 32.09 10.75
CA ALA A 582 -8.07 32.40 11.97
C ALA A 582 -8.50 31.13 12.73
N ARG A 583 -9.06 30.15 12.02
CA ARG A 583 -9.48 28.88 12.60
C ARG A 583 -8.32 28.09 13.20
N ILE A 584 -7.16 28.10 12.55
CA ILE A 584 -5.95 27.46 13.08
C ILE A 584 -5.47 28.15 14.35
N ALA A 585 -5.48 29.49 14.40
CA ALA A 585 -5.09 30.24 15.58
C ALA A 585 -6.02 29.93 16.78
N GLU A 586 -7.33 29.86 16.56
CA GLU A 586 -8.31 29.47 17.60
C GLU A 586 -8.05 28.06 18.16
N LEU A 587 -7.75 27.10 17.29
CA LEU A 587 -7.44 25.72 17.70
C LEU A 587 -6.15 25.63 18.52
N GLN A 588 -5.13 26.41 18.17
CA GLN A 588 -3.87 26.50 18.90
C GLN A 588 -4.06 27.12 20.30
N ASP A 589 -4.90 28.16 20.41
CA ASP A 589 -5.18 28.83 21.67
C ASP A 589 -5.98 27.93 22.63
N THR A 590 -7.00 27.24 22.10
CA THR A 590 -7.84 26.30 22.88
C THR A 590 -7.04 25.13 23.47
N GLY A 591 -6.04 24.60 22.72
CA GLY A 591 -5.14 23.55 23.21
C GLY A 591 -4.21 24.02 24.34
N THR A 592 -3.87 25.31 24.35
CA THR A 592 -3.05 25.93 25.39
C THR A 592 -3.88 26.23 26.64
N ASP A 593 -5.13 26.65 26.46
CA ASP A 593 -6.07 26.91 27.56
C ASP A 593 -6.58 25.63 28.25
N LEU A 594 -6.62 24.47 27.58
CA LEU A 594 -7.05 23.22 28.24
C LEU A 594 -6.16 22.84 29.44
N ARG A 595 -4.83 23.04 29.34
CA ARG A 595 -3.91 22.84 30.48
C ARG A 595 -4.18 23.85 31.59
N THR A 596 -4.50 25.09 31.23
CA THR A 596 -4.85 26.16 32.18
C THR A 596 -6.17 25.86 32.87
N ARG A 597 -7.19 25.37 32.14
CA ARG A 597 -8.48 24.93 32.68
C ARG A 597 -8.33 23.69 33.56
N ILE A 598 -7.59 22.66 33.14
CA ILE A 598 -7.32 21.48 33.98
C ILE A 598 -6.60 21.89 35.27
N ARG A 599 -5.59 22.76 35.17
CA ARG A 599 -4.85 23.25 36.35
C ARG A 599 -5.74 24.09 37.26
N ARG A 600 -6.64 24.89 36.70
CA ARG A 600 -7.64 25.67 37.44
C ARG A 600 -8.74 24.81 38.06
N THR A 601 -9.09 23.67 37.47
CA THR A 601 -10.09 22.74 38.00
C THR A 601 -9.51 21.80 39.07
N LEU A 602 -8.24 21.41 38.94
CA LEU A 602 -7.57 20.50 39.87
C LEU A 602 -6.88 21.20 41.04
N PHE A 603 -6.45 22.46 40.86
CA PHE A 603 -5.66 23.20 41.84
C PHE A 603 -6.17 24.63 42.09
N GLY A 604 -7.36 24.97 41.59
CA GLY A 604 -8.01 26.27 41.78
C GLY A 604 -9.30 26.14 42.56
#